data_AF-A0A1I1MFK0-F1
#
_entry.id   AF-A0A1I1MFK0-F1
#
_cell.length_a   1.000
_cell.length_b   1.000
_cell.length_c   1.000
_cell.angle_alpha   90.00
_cell.angle_beta   90.00
_cell.angle_gamma   90.00
#
_symmetry.space_group_name_H-M   'P 1'
#
loop_
_entity.id
_entity.type
_entity.pdbx_description
1 polymer ?
#
loop_
_entity_poly.entity_id
_entity_poly.type
_entity_poly.pdbx_seq_one_letter_code
_entity_poly.pdbx_strand_id
1 'polypeptide(L)'
;MTPYEVFFFSSGGVEEKWTEKSLGTMRANVLIGFPLGGILSLAIAAGSAVVLAPQNIAVDTLGQVGLPAAVGLGKVGLGLALLGFIAATLGAACETGLSVGYSLAQYFGWQWGKYVRPDVAARFHLVLLGSTLLAVAILLTTVDPVLVTEVSVVFSAVALPLTYFPILVVANDRDYMGRHANGRLANGLGVVFLVIICVAGVAALPLMIWTRMGA
;
A
#
# COMPACT_ATOMS: atom_id res chain seq x y z
N MET A 1 1.15 -4.07 -4.53
CA MET A 1 1.18 -4.79 -3.25
C MET A 1 2.38 -4.29 -2.48
N THR A 2 2.16 -3.82 -1.26
CA THR A 2 3.22 -3.38 -0.36
C THR A 2 3.31 -4.34 0.84
N PRO A 3 4.48 -4.47 1.50
CA PRO A 3 4.63 -5.42 2.61
C PRO A 3 3.66 -5.17 3.78
N TYR A 4 3.31 -3.91 4.05
CA TYR A 4 2.42 -3.57 5.18
C TYR A 4 0.99 -4.05 4.97
N GLU A 5 0.52 -4.15 3.70
CA GLU A 5 -0.84 -4.59 3.37
C GLU A 5 -1.07 -6.02 3.87
N VAL A 6 -0.05 -6.88 3.86
CA VAL A 6 -0.15 -8.25 4.37
C VAL A 6 -0.58 -8.25 5.83
N PHE A 7 0.11 -7.48 6.67
CA PHE A 7 -0.17 -7.40 8.10
C PHE A 7 -1.49 -6.68 8.37
N PHE A 8 -1.80 -5.64 7.59
CA PHE A 8 -3.07 -4.93 7.68
C PHE A 8 -4.26 -5.83 7.37
N PHE A 9 -4.24 -6.55 6.25
CA PHE A 9 -5.35 -7.43 5.83
C PHE A 9 -5.49 -8.65 6.74
N SER A 10 -4.38 -9.29 7.14
CA SER A 10 -4.45 -10.45 8.03
C SER A 10 -4.96 -10.09 9.42
N SER A 11 -4.42 -9.02 10.03
CA SER A 11 -4.84 -8.57 11.36
C SER A 11 -6.25 -7.96 11.33
N GLY A 12 -6.54 -7.16 10.30
CA GLY A 12 -7.87 -6.60 10.07
C GLY A 12 -8.93 -7.69 9.87
N GLY A 13 -8.62 -8.76 9.14
CA GLY A 13 -9.52 -9.90 8.98
C GLY A 13 -9.88 -10.58 10.31
N VAL A 14 -8.92 -10.65 11.25
CA VAL A 14 -9.16 -11.18 12.61
C VAL A 14 -10.07 -10.24 13.40
N GLU A 15 -9.82 -8.93 13.37
CA GLU A 15 -10.64 -7.94 14.08
C GLU A 15 -12.06 -7.82 13.54
N GLU A 16 -12.22 -7.87 12.22
CA GLU A 16 -13.50 -7.89 11.53
C GLU A 16 -14.20 -9.25 11.63
N LYS A 17 -13.59 -10.23 12.33
CA LYS A 17 -14.11 -11.59 12.55
C LYS A 17 -14.52 -12.26 11.24
N TRP A 18 -13.68 -12.11 10.21
CA TRP A 18 -13.91 -12.74 8.93
C TRP A 18 -13.95 -14.26 9.08
N THR A 19 -14.90 -14.87 8.40
CA THR A 19 -15.08 -16.32 8.37
C THR A 19 -15.03 -16.80 6.92
N GLU A 20 -15.11 -18.11 6.71
CA GLU A 20 -15.17 -18.68 5.35
C GLU A 20 -16.32 -18.11 4.51
N LYS A 21 -17.42 -17.67 5.14
CA LYS A 21 -18.55 -17.02 4.45
C LYS A 21 -18.17 -15.66 3.85
N SER A 22 -17.14 -15.00 4.40
CA SER A 22 -16.65 -13.70 3.93
C SER A 22 -15.76 -13.80 2.69
N LEU A 23 -15.32 -15.01 2.30
CA LEU A 23 -14.39 -15.22 1.18
C LEU A 23 -14.89 -14.62 -0.14
N GLY A 24 -16.20 -14.67 -0.40
CA GLY A 24 -16.80 -14.07 -1.59
C GLY A 24 -16.60 -12.54 -1.61
N THR A 25 -16.90 -11.88 -0.50
CA THR A 25 -16.70 -10.44 -0.32
C THR A 25 -15.22 -10.06 -0.39
N MET A 26 -14.34 -10.84 0.23
CA MET A 26 -12.89 -10.63 0.17
C MET A 26 -12.36 -10.69 -1.27
N ARG A 27 -12.80 -11.70 -2.04
CA ARG A 27 -12.43 -11.84 -3.45
C ARG A 27 -12.99 -10.70 -4.29
N ALA A 28 -14.24 -10.31 -4.09
CA ALA A 28 -14.84 -9.18 -4.80
C ALA A 28 -14.07 -7.88 -4.51
N ASN A 29 -13.70 -7.64 -3.25
CA ASN A 29 -12.92 -6.47 -2.86
C ASN A 29 -11.57 -6.42 -3.59
N VAL A 30 -10.85 -7.55 -3.66
CA VAL A 30 -9.56 -7.64 -4.35
C VAL A 30 -9.75 -7.52 -5.88
N LEU A 31 -10.67 -8.28 -6.46
CA LEU A 31 -10.86 -8.36 -7.91
C LEU A 31 -11.49 -7.11 -8.52
N ILE A 32 -12.16 -6.27 -7.73
CA ILE A 32 -12.72 -4.99 -8.17
C ILE A 32 -11.80 -3.85 -7.77
N GLY A 33 -11.34 -3.82 -6.52
CA GLY A 33 -10.53 -2.73 -5.97
C GLY A 33 -9.19 -2.55 -6.67
N PHE A 34 -8.42 -3.63 -6.85
CA PHE A 34 -7.09 -3.52 -7.48
C PHE A 34 -7.18 -3.05 -8.95
N PRO A 35 -8.07 -3.60 -9.81
CA PRO A 35 -8.21 -3.08 -11.16
C PRO A 35 -8.68 -1.63 -11.22
N LEU A 36 -9.60 -1.20 -10.34
CA LEU A 36 -10.03 0.19 -10.28
C LEU A 36 -8.86 1.13 -9.92
N GLY A 37 -8.05 0.76 -8.93
CA GLY A 37 -6.83 1.50 -8.59
C GLY A 37 -5.82 1.54 -9.74
N GLY A 38 -5.64 0.43 -10.45
CA GLY A 38 -4.78 0.34 -11.63
C GLY A 38 -5.25 1.24 -12.78
N ILE A 39 -6.55 1.23 -13.08
CA ILE A 39 -7.16 2.11 -14.08
C ILE A 39 -6.99 3.58 -13.68
N LEU A 40 -7.20 3.91 -12.41
CA LEU A 40 -6.99 5.27 -11.91
C LEU A 40 -5.52 5.71 -12.09
N SER A 41 -4.56 4.86 -11.73
CA SER A 41 -3.13 5.15 -11.91
C SER A 41 -2.77 5.37 -13.38
N LEU A 42 -3.30 4.54 -14.29
CA LEU A 42 -3.10 4.69 -15.73
C LEU A 42 -3.77 5.96 -16.28
N ALA A 43 -4.96 6.30 -15.79
CA ALA A 43 -5.67 7.52 -16.18
C ALA A 43 -4.91 8.78 -15.76
N ILE A 44 -4.34 8.79 -14.55
CA ILE A 44 -3.48 9.88 -14.07
C ILE A 44 -2.23 9.99 -14.96
N ALA A 45 -1.53 8.88 -15.22
CA ALA A 45 -0.34 8.88 -16.06
C ALA A 45 -0.63 9.36 -17.50
N ALA A 46 -1.72 8.86 -18.11
CA ALA A 46 -2.15 9.27 -19.44
C ALA A 46 -2.57 10.75 -19.47
N GLY A 47 -3.31 11.22 -18.45
CA GLY A 47 -3.71 12.62 -18.33
C GLY A 47 -2.51 13.56 -18.23
N SER A 48 -1.52 13.22 -17.39
CA SER A 48 -0.27 13.96 -17.30
C SER A 48 0.51 13.93 -18.62
N ALA A 49 0.61 12.78 -19.28
CA ALA A 49 1.32 12.66 -20.55
C ALA A 49 0.68 13.50 -21.67
N VAL A 50 -0.66 13.54 -21.76
CA VAL A 50 -1.36 14.28 -22.81
C VAL A 50 -1.37 15.79 -22.54
N VAL A 51 -1.47 16.21 -21.28
CA VAL A 51 -1.64 17.64 -20.92
C VAL A 51 -0.30 18.33 -20.64
N LEU A 52 0.61 17.67 -19.94
CA LEU A 52 1.85 18.28 -19.41
C LEU A 52 3.05 18.03 -20.33
N ALA A 53 3.16 16.84 -20.93
CA ALA A 53 4.33 16.52 -21.76
C ALA A 53 4.49 17.43 -22.99
N PRO A 54 3.43 17.82 -23.74
CA PRO A 54 3.57 18.75 -24.87
C PRO A 54 4.08 20.14 -24.46
N GLN A 55 3.94 20.50 -23.19
CA GLN A 55 4.41 21.77 -22.62
C GLN A 55 5.81 21.64 -22.01
N ASN A 56 6.45 20.47 -22.10
CA ASN A 56 7.72 20.15 -21.44
C ASN A 56 7.68 20.38 -19.92
N ILE A 57 6.52 20.14 -19.30
CA ILE A 57 6.36 20.25 -17.86
C ILE A 57 6.67 18.88 -17.24
N ALA A 58 7.73 18.82 -16.44
CA ALA A 58 8.01 17.70 -15.55
C ALA A 58 7.10 17.75 -14.32
N VAL A 59 6.70 16.58 -13.82
CA VAL A 59 5.89 16.45 -12.60
C VAL A 59 6.83 16.19 -11.43
N ASP A 60 7.14 17.25 -10.70
CA ASP A 60 8.04 17.21 -9.53
C ASP A 60 7.26 17.21 -8.22
N THR A 61 5.97 17.58 -8.24
CA THR A 61 5.14 17.73 -7.05
C THR A 61 3.77 17.08 -7.23
N LEU A 62 3.20 16.60 -6.12
CA LEU A 62 1.84 16.03 -6.11
C LEU A 62 0.78 17.00 -6.64
N GLY A 63 0.94 18.30 -6.40
CA GLY A 63 -0.02 19.32 -6.85
C GLY A 63 -0.14 19.40 -8.37
N GLN A 64 0.96 19.15 -9.10
CA GLN A 64 0.96 19.18 -10.57
C GLN A 64 0.14 18.04 -11.17
N VAL A 65 0.01 16.92 -10.46
CA VAL A 65 -0.78 15.75 -10.89
C VAL A 65 -2.29 16.08 -10.99
N GLY A 66 -2.76 17.10 -10.26
CA GLY A 66 -4.15 17.57 -10.34
C GLY A 66 -4.44 18.48 -11.54
N LEU A 67 -3.40 19.02 -12.20
CA LEU A 67 -3.55 20.01 -13.27
C LEU A 67 -4.28 19.45 -14.51
N PRO A 68 -4.04 18.21 -14.98
CA PRO A 68 -4.80 17.64 -16.09
C PRO A 68 -6.32 17.63 -15.84
N ALA A 69 -6.75 17.33 -14.61
CA ALA A 69 -8.17 17.38 -14.24
C ALA A 69 -8.70 18.83 -14.24
N ALA A 70 -7.89 19.79 -13.81
CA ALA A 70 -8.25 21.21 -13.86
C ALA A 70 -8.37 21.73 -15.30
N VAL A 71 -7.50 21.29 -16.22
CA VAL A 71 -7.55 21.67 -17.63
C VAL A 71 -8.78 21.07 -18.31
N GLY A 72 -9.09 19.80 -18.04
CA GLY A 72 -10.21 19.11 -18.69
C GLY A 72 -11.60 19.52 -18.17
N LEU A 73 -11.75 19.75 -16.86
CA LEU A 73 -13.04 19.95 -16.20
C LEU A 73 -13.12 21.24 -15.38
N GLY A 74 -12.14 22.13 -15.53
CA GLY A 74 -12.09 23.41 -14.82
C GLY A 74 -11.99 23.25 -13.30
N LYS A 75 -12.58 24.20 -12.56
CA LYS A 75 -12.58 24.22 -11.09
C LYS A 75 -13.26 22.99 -10.48
N VAL A 76 -14.25 22.41 -11.16
CA VAL A 76 -14.95 21.20 -10.70
C VAL A 76 -14.01 20.01 -10.77
N GLY A 77 -13.28 19.84 -11.87
CA GLY A 77 -12.26 18.80 -12.01
C GLY A 77 -11.17 18.87 -10.95
N LEU A 78 -10.67 20.08 -10.70
CA LEU A 78 -9.70 20.31 -9.64
C LEU A 78 -10.26 19.94 -8.26
N GLY A 79 -11.50 20.34 -7.96
CA GLY A 79 -12.17 20.00 -6.71
C GLY A 79 -12.31 18.48 -6.51
N LEU A 80 -12.70 17.75 -7.57
CA LEU A 80 -12.79 16.29 -7.55
C LEU A 80 -11.43 15.62 -7.37
N ALA A 81 -10.38 16.12 -8.05
CA ALA A 81 -9.03 15.60 -7.90
C ALA A 81 -8.50 15.78 -6.47
N LEU A 82 -8.70 16.96 -5.87
CA LEU A 82 -8.32 17.23 -4.49
C LEU A 82 -9.07 16.34 -3.49
N LEU A 83 -10.38 16.16 -3.68
CA LEU A 83 -11.16 15.24 -2.86
C LEU A 83 -10.63 13.80 -2.98
N GLY A 84 -10.31 13.36 -4.19
CA GLY A 84 -9.70 12.07 -4.45
C GLY A 84 -8.34 11.90 -3.77
N PHE A 85 -7.48 12.92 -3.82
CA PHE A 85 -6.20 12.92 -3.14
C PHE A 85 -6.36 12.81 -1.62
N ILE A 86 -7.27 13.58 -1.02
CA ILE A 86 -7.56 13.50 0.41
C ILE A 86 -8.06 12.09 0.77
N ALA A 87 -9.04 11.57 0.02
CA ALA A 87 -9.60 10.25 0.29
C ALA A 87 -8.55 9.13 0.20
N ALA A 88 -7.72 9.14 -0.86
CA ALA A 88 -6.70 8.13 -1.07
C ALA A 88 -5.56 8.20 -0.04
N THR A 89 -5.04 9.41 0.23
CA THR A 89 -3.92 9.59 1.15
C THR A 89 -4.31 9.37 2.61
N LEU A 90 -5.50 9.81 3.03
CA LEU A 90 -6.00 9.55 4.38
C LEU A 90 -6.26 8.05 4.60
N GLY A 91 -6.85 7.37 3.61
CA GLY A 91 -7.03 5.92 3.66
C GLY A 91 -5.70 5.19 3.85
N ALA A 92 -4.73 5.47 2.98
CA ALA A 92 -3.39 4.89 3.07
C ALA A 92 -2.69 5.21 4.42
N ALA A 93 -2.82 6.42 4.95
CA ALA A 93 -2.24 6.80 6.24
C ALA A 93 -2.85 5.99 7.40
N CYS A 94 -4.18 5.78 7.39
CA CYS A 94 -4.85 4.96 8.39
C CYS A 94 -4.42 3.48 8.32
N GLU A 95 -4.37 2.91 7.11
CA GLU A 95 -3.99 1.51 6.91
C GLU A 95 -2.53 1.24 7.30
N THR A 96 -1.62 2.13 6.89
CA THR A 96 -0.19 2.04 7.25
C THR A 96 0.03 2.21 8.75
N GLY A 97 -0.63 3.17 9.39
CA GLY A 97 -0.55 3.39 10.84
C GLY A 97 -1.04 2.17 11.64
N LEU A 98 -2.18 1.59 11.24
CA LEU A 98 -2.68 0.36 11.84
C LEU A 98 -1.71 -0.81 11.64
N SER A 99 -1.14 -0.95 10.44
CA SER A 99 -0.18 -2.01 10.14
C SER A 99 1.08 -1.95 11.02
N VAL A 100 1.61 -0.76 11.29
CA VAL A 100 2.74 -0.56 12.21
C VAL A 100 2.35 -1.01 13.63
N GLY A 101 1.18 -0.60 14.10
CA GLY A 101 0.65 -1.01 15.40
C GLY A 101 0.51 -2.53 15.52
N TYR A 102 -0.09 -3.18 14.51
CA TYR A 102 -0.27 -4.63 14.49
C TYR A 102 1.07 -5.36 14.50
N SER A 103 2.00 -4.94 13.65
CA SER A 103 3.31 -5.58 13.51
C SER A 103 4.09 -5.54 14.83
N LEU A 104 4.15 -4.39 15.49
CA LEU A 104 4.84 -4.25 16.77
C LEU A 104 4.14 -5.00 17.89
N ALA A 105 2.82 -4.88 18.00
CA ALA A 105 2.08 -5.55 19.06
C ALA A 105 2.13 -7.07 18.94
N GLN A 106 2.04 -7.62 17.72
CA GLN A 106 2.17 -9.06 17.48
C GLN A 106 3.58 -9.56 17.78
N TYR A 107 4.62 -8.82 17.37
CA TYR A 107 6.01 -9.17 17.67
C TYR A 107 6.27 -9.25 19.18
N PHE A 108 5.77 -8.29 19.96
CA PHE A 108 5.97 -8.25 21.41
C PHE A 108 4.88 -8.98 22.22
N GLY A 109 3.90 -9.62 21.57
CA GLY A 109 2.78 -10.30 22.23
C GLY A 109 1.87 -9.38 23.06
N TRP A 110 1.75 -8.10 22.69
CA TRP A 110 0.88 -7.14 23.37
C TRP A 110 -0.58 -7.33 22.97
N GLN A 111 -1.51 -6.80 23.79
CA GLN A 111 -2.91 -6.65 23.38
C GLN A 111 -3.00 -5.60 22.26
N TRP A 112 -3.71 -5.94 21.19
CA TRP A 112 -3.91 -5.09 20.01
C TRP A 112 -5.36 -5.13 19.54
N GLY A 113 -5.77 -4.07 18.84
CA GLY A 113 -7.06 -4.00 18.18
C GLY A 113 -7.62 -2.60 18.12
N LYS A 114 -8.15 -2.19 16.96
CA LYS A 114 -8.77 -0.85 16.80
C LYS A 114 -10.08 -0.71 17.56
N TYR A 115 -10.73 -1.83 17.88
CA TYR A 115 -11.94 -1.90 18.70
C TYR A 115 -11.66 -2.19 20.19
N VAL A 116 -10.40 -2.42 20.56
CA VAL A 116 -10.02 -2.65 21.96
C VAL A 116 -9.89 -1.31 22.67
N ARG A 117 -10.37 -1.23 23.91
CA ARG A 117 -10.33 0.03 24.66
C ARG A 117 -8.87 0.53 24.83
N PRO A 118 -8.61 1.84 24.69
CA PRO A 118 -7.25 2.38 24.76
C PRO A 118 -6.52 2.12 26.08
N ASP A 119 -7.22 1.92 27.20
CA ASP A 119 -6.62 1.56 28.49
C ASP A 119 -6.09 0.12 28.51
N VAL A 120 -6.72 -0.78 27.75
CA VAL A 120 -6.34 -2.20 27.65
C VAL A 120 -5.23 -2.39 26.60
N ALA A 121 -5.38 -1.79 25.43
CA ALA A 121 -4.40 -1.84 24.33
C ALA A 121 -3.57 -0.54 24.25
N ALA A 122 -3.12 -0.03 25.41
CA ALA A 122 -2.44 1.27 25.50
C ALA A 122 -1.19 1.35 24.64
N ARG A 123 -0.36 0.29 24.63
CA ARG A 123 0.88 0.25 23.84
C ARG A 123 0.60 0.31 22.33
N PHE A 124 -0.43 -0.39 21.87
CA PHE A 124 -0.86 -0.35 20.47
C PHE A 124 -1.29 1.07 20.08
N HIS A 125 -2.17 1.69 20.86
CA HIS A 125 -2.66 3.06 20.58
C HIS A 125 -1.54 4.12 20.69
N LEU A 126 -0.58 3.94 21.60
CA LEU A 126 0.59 4.81 21.71
C LEU A 126 1.53 4.67 20.51
N VAL A 127 1.71 3.48 19.96
CA VAL A 127 2.47 3.27 18.71
C VAL A 127 1.78 3.99 17.56
N LEU A 128 0.45 3.84 17.43
CA LEU A 128 -0.32 4.55 16.41
C LEU A 128 -0.13 6.07 16.54
N LEU A 129 -0.44 6.63 17.70
CA LEU A 129 -0.31 8.06 17.97
C LEU A 129 1.13 8.55 17.74
N GLY A 130 2.12 7.84 18.28
CA GLY A 130 3.53 8.17 18.14
C GLY A 130 3.99 8.15 16.67
N SER A 131 3.57 7.15 15.90
CA SER A 131 3.89 7.06 14.47
C SER A 131 3.25 8.20 13.66
N THR A 132 2.00 8.58 13.98
CA THR A 132 1.33 9.72 13.35
C THR A 132 2.02 11.03 13.70
N LEU A 133 2.35 11.26 14.97
CA LEU A 133 3.05 12.46 15.41
C LEU A 133 4.45 12.56 14.79
N LEU A 134 5.16 11.43 14.66
CA LEU A 134 6.46 11.38 13.99
C LEU A 134 6.34 11.70 12.50
N ALA A 135 5.33 11.16 11.82
CA ALA A 135 5.07 11.48 10.41
C ALA A 135 4.77 12.98 10.21
N VAL A 136 3.96 13.57 11.09
CA VAL A 136 3.69 15.02 11.08
C VAL A 136 4.96 15.81 11.37
N ALA A 137 5.78 15.39 12.33
CA ALA A 137 7.03 16.06 12.66
C ALA A 137 8.01 16.05 11.46
N ILE A 138 8.11 14.93 10.74
CA ILE A 138 8.89 14.82 9.50
C ILE A 138 8.32 15.76 8.43
N LEU A 139 7.00 15.81 8.26
CA LEU A 139 6.36 16.69 7.28
C LEU A 139 6.59 18.19 7.58
N LEU A 140 6.76 18.56 8.85
CA LEU A 140 7.09 19.94 9.24
C LEU A 140 8.55 20.32 8.99
N THR A 141 9.38 19.39 8.52
CA THR A 141 10.75 19.67 8.09
C THR A 141 10.80 20.10 6.62
N THR A 142 12.00 20.37 6.10
CA THR A 142 12.23 20.68 4.67
C THR A 142 12.45 19.43 3.81
N VAL A 143 12.15 18.25 4.34
CA VAL A 143 12.29 16.99 3.59
C VAL A 143 11.24 16.94 2.48
N ASP A 144 11.67 16.56 1.27
CA ASP A 144 10.78 16.38 0.14
C ASP A 144 9.89 15.13 0.34
N PRO A 145 8.55 15.28 0.40
CA PRO A 145 7.64 14.15 0.54
C PRO A 145 7.68 13.18 -0.65
N VAL A 146 8.01 13.65 -1.85
CA VAL A 146 8.12 12.81 -3.05
C VAL A 146 9.31 11.87 -2.89
N LEU A 147 10.48 12.40 -2.55
CA LEU A 147 11.69 11.63 -2.20
C LEU A 147 11.41 10.57 -1.11
N VAL A 148 10.72 10.95 -0.03
CA VAL A 148 10.36 10.00 1.05
C VAL A 148 9.48 8.88 0.53
N THR A 149 8.51 9.21 -0.32
CA THR A 149 7.60 8.23 -0.93
C THR A 149 8.35 7.28 -1.86
N GLU A 150 9.20 7.80 -2.73
CA GLU A 150 10.00 7.00 -3.68
C GLU A 150 10.93 6.03 -2.95
N VAL A 151 11.67 6.52 -1.95
CA VAL A 151 12.53 5.67 -1.11
C VAL A 151 11.69 4.60 -0.41
N SER A 152 10.54 4.96 0.16
CA SER A 152 9.64 4.02 0.84
C SER A 152 9.13 2.93 -0.11
N VAL A 153 8.81 3.27 -1.37
CA VAL A 153 8.37 2.31 -2.39
C VAL A 153 9.51 1.37 -2.78
N VAL A 154 10.74 1.88 -2.95
CA VAL A 154 11.92 1.04 -3.25
C VAL A 154 12.18 0.05 -2.12
N PHE A 155 12.22 0.49 -0.86
CA PHE A 155 12.39 -0.41 0.28
C PHE A 155 11.23 -1.40 0.40
N SER A 156 10.01 -0.98 0.11
CA SER A 156 8.84 -1.87 0.07
C SER A 156 8.99 -2.96 -0.99
N ALA A 157 9.51 -2.64 -2.18
CA ALA A 157 9.76 -3.61 -3.23
C ALA A 157 10.82 -4.66 -2.82
N VAL A 158 11.87 -4.23 -2.11
CA VAL A 158 12.92 -5.12 -1.59
C VAL A 158 12.39 -6.05 -0.49
N ALA A 159 11.49 -5.55 0.38
CA ALA A 159 10.90 -6.33 1.46
C ALA A 159 9.77 -7.26 0.99
N LEU A 160 9.19 -7.03 -0.19
CA LEU A 160 8.04 -7.76 -0.69
C LEU A 160 8.25 -9.28 -0.84
N PRO A 161 9.39 -9.78 -1.37
CA PRO A 161 9.64 -11.21 -1.43
C PRO A 161 9.66 -11.88 -0.06
N LEU A 162 10.21 -11.17 0.95
CA LEU A 162 10.35 -11.67 2.32
C LEU A 162 9.00 -11.82 3.02
N THR A 163 8.00 -11.02 2.65
CA THR A 163 6.64 -11.14 3.18
C THR A 163 5.75 -12.05 2.34
N TYR A 164 5.88 -12.00 1.01
CA TYR A 164 5.06 -12.80 0.11
C TYR A 164 5.40 -14.30 0.17
N PHE A 165 6.69 -14.66 0.25
CA PHE A 165 7.11 -16.06 0.26
C PHE A 165 6.51 -16.86 1.43
N PRO A 166 6.58 -16.41 2.70
CA PRO A 166 5.93 -17.11 3.81
C PRO A 166 4.43 -17.30 3.61
N ILE A 167 3.72 -16.29 3.08
CA ILE A 167 2.29 -16.40 2.79
C ILE A 167 2.03 -17.47 1.74
N LEU A 168 2.83 -17.50 0.67
CA LEU A 168 2.68 -18.50 -0.37
C LEU A 168 2.92 -19.91 0.18
N VAL A 169 3.89 -20.08 1.08
CA VAL A 169 4.14 -21.36 1.75
C VAL A 169 2.92 -21.77 2.59
N VAL A 170 2.44 -20.90 3.48
CA VAL A 170 1.26 -21.20 4.33
C VAL A 170 0.01 -21.45 3.49
N ALA A 171 -0.20 -20.67 2.42
CA ALA A 171 -1.34 -20.84 1.52
C ALA A 171 -1.32 -22.17 0.76
N ASN A 172 -0.16 -22.81 0.62
CA ASN A 172 -0.02 -24.14 0.01
C ASN A 172 -0.08 -25.28 1.05
N ASP A 173 0.05 -24.97 2.33
CA ASP A 173 0.04 -25.96 3.40
C ASP A 173 -1.39 -26.47 3.68
N ARG A 174 -1.62 -27.77 3.46
CA ARG A 174 -2.93 -28.40 3.67
C ARG A 174 -3.26 -28.62 5.14
N ASP A 175 -2.26 -28.66 6.02
CA ASP A 175 -2.48 -28.82 7.45
C ASP A 175 -3.04 -27.52 8.05
N TYR A 176 -2.59 -26.36 7.55
CA TYR A 176 -3.14 -25.06 7.93
C TYR A 176 -4.40 -24.65 7.15
N MET A 177 -4.40 -24.80 5.81
CA MET A 177 -5.47 -24.27 4.95
C MET A 177 -6.59 -25.27 4.66
N GLY A 178 -6.37 -26.57 4.91
CA GLY A 178 -7.33 -27.63 4.64
C GLY A 178 -7.85 -27.60 3.19
N ARG A 179 -9.18 -27.48 3.04
CA ARG A 179 -9.85 -27.41 1.73
C ARG A 179 -9.59 -26.11 0.95
N HIS A 180 -9.04 -25.09 1.60
CA HIS A 180 -8.74 -23.78 0.99
C HIS A 180 -7.28 -23.63 0.57
N ALA A 181 -6.48 -24.69 0.67
CA ALA A 181 -5.12 -24.68 0.15
C ALA A 181 -5.09 -24.38 -1.34
N ASN A 182 -4.04 -23.71 -1.80
CA ASN A 182 -3.88 -23.34 -3.20
C ASN A 182 -3.92 -24.57 -4.13
N GLY A 183 -4.74 -24.48 -5.18
CA GLY A 183 -4.72 -25.43 -6.29
C GLY A 183 -3.50 -25.23 -7.20
N ARG A 184 -3.31 -26.13 -8.18
CA ARG A 184 -2.15 -26.08 -9.10
C ARG A 184 -2.04 -24.76 -9.87
N LEU A 185 -3.18 -24.20 -10.30
CA LEU A 185 -3.22 -22.91 -10.99
C LEU A 185 -2.84 -21.75 -10.08
N ALA A 186 -3.44 -21.67 -8.89
CA ALA A 186 -3.16 -20.60 -7.92
C ALA A 186 -1.70 -20.63 -7.47
N ASN A 187 -1.15 -21.83 -7.22
CA ASN A 187 0.25 -21.99 -6.88
C ASN A 187 1.18 -21.60 -8.05
N GLY A 188 0.86 -22.03 -9.28
CA GLY A 188 1.65 -21.66 -10.46
C GLY A 188 1.70 -20.14 -10.67
N LEU A 189 0.55 -19.46 -10.60
CA LEU A 189 0.48 -18.01 -10.69
C LEU A 189 1.21 -17.33 -9.52
N GLY A 190 1.09 -17.87 -8.30
CA GLY A 190 1.76 -17.35 -7.11
C GLY A 190 3.28 -17.46 -7.19
N VAL A 191 3.80 -18.58 -7.71
CA VAL A 191 5.25 -18.76 -7.93
C VAL A 191 5.76 -17.84 -9.04
N VAL A 192 5.04 -17.71 -10.16
CA VAL A 192 5.42 -16.76 -11.22
C VAL A 192 5.47 -15.34 -10.66
N PHE A 193 4.46 -14.95 -9.87
CA PHE A 193 4.46 -13.65 -9.23
C PHE A 193 5.61 -13.48 -8.22
N LEU A 194 5.93 -14.52 -7.44
CA LEU A 194 7.11 -14.54 -6.57
C LEU A 194 8.40 -14.29 -7.34
N VAL A 195 8.58 -14.92 -8.50
CA VAL A 195 9.76 -14.68 -9.36
C VAL A 195 9.80 -13.22 -9.82
N ILE A 196 8.68 -12.66 -10.26
CA ILE A 196 8.59 -11.25 -10.70
C ILE A 196 8.97 -10.31 -9.56
N ILE A 197 8.43 -10.50 -8.34
CA ILE A 197 8.76 -9.63 -7.20
C ILE A 197 10.21 -9.83 -6.74
N CYS A 198 10.79 -11.03 -6.86
CA CYS A 198 12.21 -11.25 -6.58
C CYS A 198 13.10 -10.50 -7.56
N VAL A 199 12.80 -10.58 -8.86
CA VAL A 199 13.52 -9.84 -9.90
C VAL A 199 13.39 -8.34 -9.66
N ALA A 200 12.18 -7.85 -9.39
CA ALA A 200 11.95 -6.44 -9.08
C ALA A 200 12.68 -5.99 -7.82
N GLY A 201 12.65 -6.78 -6.74
CA GLY A 201 13.32 -6.46 -5.48
C GLY A 201 14.85 -6.43 -5.61
N VAL A 202 15.44 -7.38 -6.34
CA VAL A 202 16.89 -7.38 -6.63
C VAL A 202 17.28 -6.21 -7.55
N ALA A 203 16.44 -5.87 -8.53
CA ALA A 203 16.69 -4.77 -9.44
C ALA A 203 16.45 -3.38 -8.81
N ALA A 204 15.64 -3.29 -7.75
CA ALA A 204 15.20 -2.02 -7.18
C ALA A 204 16.37 -1.17 -6.65
N LEU A 205 17.29 -1.75 -5.86
CA LEU A 205 18.44 -1.00 -5.31
C LEU A 205 19.45 -0.59 -6.39
N PRO A 206 19.92 -1.48 -7.30
CA PRO A 206 20.79 -1.08 -8.40
C PRO A 206 20.19 0.01 -9.28
N LEU A 207 18.91 -0.10 -9.64
CA LEU A 207 18.23 0.90 -10.46
C LEU A 207 18.14 2.24 -9.73
N MET A 208 17.75 2.24 -8.45
CA MET A 208 17.70 3.46 -7.64
C MET A 208 19.05 4.20 -7.62
N ILE A 209 20.15 3.46 -7.45
CA ILE A 209 21.51 4.02 -7.44
C ILE A 209 21.90 4.54 -8.83
N TRP A 210 21.62 3.75 -9.87
CA TRP A 210 22.06 4.07 -11.23
C TRP A 210 21.29 5.25 -11.82
N THR A 211 19.97 5.31 -11.62
CA THR A 211 19.12 6.39 -12.13
C THR A 211 19.14 7.63 -11.24
N ARG A 212 19.86 7.62 -10.10
CA ARG A 212 19.82 8.69 -9.09
C ARG A 212 18.37 9.07 -8.72
N MET A 213 17.53 8.05 -8.55
CA MET A 213 16.08 8.21 -8.35
C MET A 213 15.32 8.89 -9.51
N GLY A 214 15.80 8.73 -10.74
CA GLY A 214 15.14 9.28 -11.93
C GLY A 214 15.53 10.73 -12.26
N ALA A 215 16.65 11.21 -11.70
CA ALA A 215 17.22 12.54 -11.96
C ALA A 215 18.17 12.58 -13.17
#